data_AF-A0A484Z7Q3-F1
#
_entry.id   AF-A0A484Z7Q3-F1
#
_cell.length_a   1.000
_cell.length_b   1.000
_cell.length_c   1.000
_cell.angle_alpha   90.00
_cell.angle_beta   90.00
_cell.angle_gamma   90.00
#
_symmetry.space_group_name_H-M   'P 1'
#
loop_
_entity.id
_entity.type
_entity.pdbx_description
1 polymer ?
#
loop_
_entity_poly.entity_id
_entity_poly.type
_entity_poly.pdbx_seq_one_letter_code
_entity_poly.pdbx_strand_id
1 'polypeptide(L)'
;MVEGKPYNPDEIISLSSSISCLDKLVTELSQPTFSINGVGKMVIDKQPDGTKSPNNADSVMINYAPMNAALNIWERLGRQA
;
A
#
# COMPACT_ATOMS: atom_id res chain seq x y z
N MET A 1 4.57 8.21 -20.55
CA MET A 1 5.86 7.73 -20.01
C MET A 1 6.80 8.91 -20.01
N VAL A 2 7.10 9.46 -18.83
CA VAL A 2 7.93 10.65 -18.68
C VAL A 2 9.39 10.16 -18.68
N GLU A 3 10.20 10.61 -19.63
CA GLU A 3 11.66 10.37 -19.80
C GLU A 3 12.17 9.12 -20.54
N GLY A 4 11.33 8.14 -20.93
CA GLY A 4 11.77 7.03 -21.81
C GLY A 4 12.92 6.15 -21.28
N LYS A 5 13.15 6.17 -19.96
CA LYS A 5 14.16 5.35 -19.29
C LYS A 5 13.79 3.87 -19.35
N PRO A 6 14.75 2.94 -19.46
CA PRO A 6 14.47 1.52 -19.32
C PRO A 6 13.93 1.27 -17.90
N TYR A 7 12.83 0.54 -17.81
CA TYR A 7 12.22 0.11 -16.55
C TYR A 7 11.82 -1.36 -16.68
N ASN A 8 11.86 -2.09 -15.57
CA ASN A 8 11.29 -3.43 -15.50
C ASN A 8 9.77 -3.31 -15.28
N PRO A 9 8.91 -3.87 -16.15
CA PRO A 9 7.47 -3.89 -15.94
C PRO A 9 7.04 -4.49 -14.59
N ASP A 10 7.82 -5.43 -14.04
CA ASP A 10 7.53 -6.06 -12.75
C ASP A 10 7.81 -5.16 -11.53
N GLU A 11 8.52 -4.03 -11.73
CA GLU A 11 8.85 -3.08 -10.66
C GLU A 11 7.95 -1.84 -10.66
N ILE A 12 6.93 -1.82 -11.53
CA ILE A 12 6.02 -0.68 -11.66
C ILE A 12 4.57 -1.09 -11.40
N ILE A 13 3.77 -0.10 -11.00
CA ILE A 13 2.31 -0.24 -10.88
C ILE A 13 1.66 0.59 -11.99
N SER A 14 0.78 -0.05 -12.76
CA SER A 14 -0.03 0.63 -13.79
C SER A 14 -1.48 0.75 -13.33
N LEU A 15 -1.99 1.98 -13.27
CA LEU A 15 -3.40 2.25 -12.98
C LEU A 15 -4.18 2.37 -14.29
N SER A 16 -5.12 1.46 -14.53
CA SER A 16 -5.96 1.49 -15.73
C SER A 16 -6.94 2.67 -15.69
N SER A 17 -7.14 3.34 -16.83
CA SER A 17 -8.15 4.38 -16.99
C SER A 17 -9.59 3.86 -16.90
N SER A 18 -9.79 2.54 -16.88
CA SER A 18 -11.10 1.91 -16.69
C SER A 18 -11.57 1.87 -15.23
N ILE A 19 -10.72 2.26 -14.26
CA ILE A 19 -11.08 2.31 -12.84
C ILE A 19 -12.08 3.46 -12.63
N SER A 20 -13.29 3.13 -12.17
CA SER A 20 -14.38 4.10 -12.00
C SER A 20 -14.08 5.21 -10.99
N CYS A 21 -13.26 4.93 -9.99
CA CYS A 21 -12.87 5.87 -8.94
C CYS A 21 -11.42 6.36 -9.06
N LEU A 22 -10.84 6.39 -10.27
CA LEU A 22 -9.42 6.67 -10.48
C LEU A 22 -8.97 8.00 -9.84
N ASP A 23 -9.71 9.10 -10.05
CA ASP A 23 -9.34 10.42 -9.49
C ASP A 23 -9.29 10.41 -7.95
N LYS A 24 -10.25 9.72 -7.34
CA LYS A 24 -10.31 9.54 -5.89
C LYS A 24 -9.16 8.68 -5.39
N LEU A 25 -8.86 7.59 -6.10
CA LEU A 25 -7.72 6.71 -5.78
C LEU A 25 -6.39 7.47 -5.86
N VAL A 26 -6.18 8.26 -6.92
CA VAL A 26 -4.96 9.07 -7.09
C VAL A 26 -4.84 10.10 -5.96
N THR A 27 -5.95 10.74 -5.59
CA THR A 27 -5.98 11.67 -4.45
C THR A 27 -5.63 10.96 -3.14
N GLU A 28 -6.23 9.80 -2.86
CA GLU A 28 -5.92 9.01 -1.67
C GLU A 28 -4.47 8.51 -1.64
N LEU A 29 -3.90 8.10 -2.77
CA LEU A 29 -2.50 7.65 -2.89
C LEU A 29 -1.47 8.79 -2.67
N SER A 30 -1.88 10.05 -2.84
CA SER A 30 -1.02 11.21 -2.62
C SER A 30 -0.96 11.71 -1.17
N GLN A 31 -1.83 11.20 -0.29
CA GLN A 31 -1.95 11.64 1.10
C GLN A 31 -0.91 11.07 2.09
N PRO A 32 -0.46 9.81 1.96
CA PRO A 32 0.46 9.24 2.93
C PRO A 32 1.77 10.03 2.99
N THR A 33 2.14 10.43 4.21
CA THR A 33 3.44 11.02 4.49
C THR A 33 4.26 10.08 5.35
N PHE A 34 5.55 10.36 5.55
CA PHE A 34 6.38 9.57 6.45
C PHE A 34 7.16 10.46 7.40
N SER A 35 7.35 9.96 8.61
CA SER A 35 8.27 10.51 9.60
C SER A 35 9.29 9.45 10.01
N ILE A 36 10.44 9.86 10.52
CA ILE A 36 11.44 8.95 11.07
C ILE A 36 11.35 9.05 12.59
N ASN A 37 11.10 7.94 13.27
CA ASN A 37 11.04 7.94 14.72
C ASN A 37 12.44 8.02 15.37
N GLY A 38 12.50 8.22 16.69
CA GLY A 38 13.78 8.38 17.42
C GLY A 38 14.74 7.18 17.36
N VAL A 39 14.29 6.03 16.83
CA VAL A 39 15.09 4.82 16.62
C VAL A 39 15.41 4.56 15.14
N GLY A 40 15.15 5.53 14.25
CA GLY A 40 15.49 5.46 12.83
C GLY A 40 14.51 4.66 11.95
N LYS A 41 13.35 4.25 12.49
CA LYS A 41 12.33 3.55 11.69
C LYS A 41 11.42 4.56 10.99
N MET A 42 11.09 4.26 9.74
CA MET A 42 10.07 4.98 8.98
C MET A 42 8.69 4.65 9.54
N VAL A 43 7.94 5.70 9.91
CA VAL A 43 6.55 5.62 10.34
C VAL A 43 5.72 6.32 9.28
N ILE A 44 4.79 5.58 8.67
CA ILE A 44 3.84 6.12 7.70
C ILE A 44 2.73 6.84 8.47
N ASP A 45 2.57 8.12 8.21
CA ASP A 45 1.45 8.92 8.67
C ASP A 45 0.36 8.89 7.59
N LYS A 46 -0.68 8.12 7.87
CA LYS A 46 -1.76 7.80 6.92
C LYS A 46 -2.83 8.89 6.83
N GLN A 47 -2.87 9.81 7.79
CA GLN A 47 -3.90 10.84 7.87
C GLN A 47 -3.36 12.07 8.60
N PRO A 48 -3.02 13.17 7.89
CA PRO A 48 -3.05 14.47 8.53
C PRO A 48 -4.48 14.79 8.97
N ASP A 49 -4.62 15.40 10.15
CA ASP A 49 -5.90 15.64 10.84
C ASP A 49 -6.99 16.21 9.91
N GLY A 50 -8.17 15.56 9.88
CA GLY A 50 -9.37 16.05 9.18
C GLY A 50 -9.68 15.43 7.81
N THR A 51 -8.86 14.49 7.32
CA THR A 51 -9.10 13.78 6.05
C THR A 51 -9.86 12.46 6.26
N LYS A 52 -10.72 12.08 5.30
CA LYS A 52 -11.44 10.78 5.35
C LYS A 52 -10.45 9.63 5.16
N SER A 53 -10.76 8.45 5.72
CA SER A 53 -9.91 7.25 5.60
C SER A 53 -9.67 6.88 4.12
N PRO A 54 -8.41 6.67 3.68
CA PRO A 54 -8.06 6.41 2.29
C PRO A 54 -8.25 4.92 1.91
N ASN A 55 -9.48 4.45 1.98
CA ASN A 55 -9.82 3.02 1.84
C ASN A 55 -9.41 2.41 0.49
N ASN A 56 -9.43 3.19 -0.60
CA ASN A 56 -9.05 2.68 -1.93
C ASN A 56 -7.52 2.52 -2.02
N ALA A 57 -6.76 3.48 -1.49
CA ALA A 57 -5.29 3.38 -1.43
C ALA A 57 -4.85 2.19 -0.56
N ASP A 58 -5.45 2.01 0.60
CA ASP A 58 -5.18 0.86 1.48
C ASP A 58 -5.49 -0.47 0.78
N SER A 59 -6.58 -0.54 0.00
CA SER A 59 -6.94 -1.74 -0.76
C SER A 59 -5.88 -2.09 -1.82
N VAL A 60 -5.33 -1.09 -2.51
CA VAL A 60 -4.24 -1.28 -3.47
C VAL A 60 -2.98 -1.81 -2.77
N MET A 61 -2.63 -1.24 -1.61
CA MET A 61 -1.46 -1.68 -0.83
C MET A 61 -1.58 -3.13 -0.37
N ILE A 62 -2.75 -3.55 0.10
CA ILE A 62 -2.99 -4.95 0.51
C ILE A 62 -2.86 -5.90 -0.68
N ASN A 63 -3.40 -5.52 -1.84
CA ASN A 63 -3.33 -6.33 -3.05
C ASN A 63 -1.91 -6.39 -3.64
N TYR A 64 -1.12 -5.33 -3.47
CA TYR A 64 0.27 -5.27 -3.93
C TYR A 64 1.20 -6.18 -3.12
N ALA A 65 1.03 -6.24 -1.81
CA ALA A 65 1.89 -6.99 -0.90
C ALA A 65 1.12 -8.06 -0.12
N PRO A 66 0.66 -9.14 -0.78
CA PRO A 66 -0.03 -10.23 -0.09
C PRO A 66 0.93 -10.92 0.89
N MET A 67 0.60 -10.91 2.18
CA MET A 67 1.31 -11.71 3.16
C MET A 67 1.02 -13.20 2.93
N ASN A 68 2.06 -14.02 2.93
CA ASN A 68 1.93 -15.46 2.85
C ASN A 68 1.36 -16.00 4.18
N ALA A 69 0.02 -16.07 4.29
CA ALA A 69 -0.69 -16.42 5.52
C ALA A 69 -0.52 -17.90 5.94
N ALA A 70 0.12 -18.73 5.10
CA ALA A 70 0.28 -20.16 5.33
C ALA A 70 0.99 -20.47 6.67
N LEU A 71 2.04 -19.73 7.03
CA LEU A 71 2.77 -19.96 8.29
C LEU A 71 1.93 -19.63 9.54
N ASN A 72 1.04 -18.64 9.46
CA ASN A 72 0.19 -18.22 10.58
C ASN A 72 -0.93 -19.23 10.90
N ILE A 73 -1.37 -20.03 9.92
CA ILE A 73 -2.42 -21.03 10.14
C ILE A 73 -1.83 -22.25 10.87
N TRP A 74 -0.68 -22.75 10.43
CA TRP A 74 0.00 -23.87 11.07
C TRP A 74 0.49 -23.54 12.49
N GLU A 75 0.97 -22.33 12.74
CA GLU A 75 1.37 -21.88 14.09
C GLU A 75 0.17 -21.74 15.05
N ARG A 76 -1.03 -21.42 14.54
CA ARG A 76 -2.26 -21.37 15.35
C ARG A 76 -2.81 -22.77 15.65
N LEU A 77 -2.68 -23.71 14.72
CA LEU A 77 -3.09 -25.10 14.91
C LEU A 77 -2.12 -25.85 15.83
N GLY A 78 -0.81 -25.61 15.71
CA GLY A 78 0.22 -26.23 16.55
C GLY A 78 0.24 -25.76 18.01
N ARG A 79 -0.40 -24.62 18.32
CA ARG A 79 -0.59 -24.14 19.70
C ARG A 79 -1.79 -24.77 20.42
N GLN A 80 -2.61 -25.58 19.74
CA GLN A 80 -3.74 -26.31 20.32
C GLN A 80 -3.45 -27.80 20.55
N ALA A 81 -2.20 -28.23 20.38
CA ALA A 81 -1.74 -29.60 20.65
C ALA A 81 -0.89 -29.68 21.93
#